data_AF-A0A024G748-F1
#
_entry.id   AF-A0A024G748-F1
#
_cell.length_a   1.000
_cell.length_b   1.000
_cell.length_c   1.000
_cell.angle_alpha   90.00
_cell.angle_beta   90.00
_cell.angle_gamma   90.00
#
_symmetry.space_group_name_H-M   'P 1'
#
loop_
_entity.id
_entity.type
_entity.pdbx_description
1 polymer ?
#
loop_
_entity_poly.entity_id
_entity_poly.type
_entity_poly.pdbx_seq_one_letter_code
_entity_poly.pdbx_strand_id
1 'polypeptide(L)'
;MYVLPPRPAFPSLRPSISKDIEAIFRQVDRNNDGMISKEEFRACIVSHFGLNSSKDGETSHENVVTRPTNQQLRLVMLGSAIPFVGFGLVDNIILLAAGDMIEDYFHGAYHISILCAAALGNTVSDVIGLSLGGVIEQFARKIGIPDPNLSKNQANMAITHWCNFFASAIGITVGCLLGMVPLLFMDRDGEKLKVKKESGASVSSLRIELAS
;
A
#
# COMPACT_ATOMS: atom_id res chain seq x y z
N MET A 1 37.06 17.38 -16.77
CA MET A 1 35.65 17.82 -16.83
C MET A 1 34.86 16.60 -17.30
N TYR A 2 34.20 15.87 -16.40
CA TYR A 2 33.44 14.67 -16.77
C TYR A 2 32.10 15.10 -17.36
N VAL A 3 31.88 14.81 -18.64
CA VAL A 3 30.60 14.98 -19.32
C VAL A 3 29.80 13.69 -19.07
N LEU A 4 28.66 13.81 -18.37
CA LEU A 4 27.79 12.67 -18.14
C LEU A 4 27.17 12.20 -19.47
N PRO A 5 27.05 10.89 -19.71
CA PRO A 5 26.34 10.39 -20.89
C PRO A 5 24.85 10.82 -20.86
N PRO A 6 24.21 10.96 -22.02
CA PRO A 6 22.78 11.28 -22.08
C PRO A 6 21.96 10.21 -21.35
N ARG A 7 20.98 10.65 -20.54
CA ARG A 7 20.06 9.74 -19.86
C ARG A 7 19.36 8.82 -20.88
N PRO A 8 19.23 7.52 -20.60
CA PRO A 8 18.43 6.64 -21.44
C PRO A 8 16.97 7.14 -21.47
N ALA A 9 16.39 7.21 -22.67
CA ALA A 9 14.99 7.55 -22.84
C ALA A 9 14.14 6.45 -22.19
N PHE A 10 13.21 6.83 -21.31
CA PHE A 10 12.22 5.90 -20.78
C PHE A 10 11.40 5.30 -21.93
N PRO A 11 11.17 3.98 -21.96
CA PRO A 11 10.26 3.38 -22.92
C PRO A 11 8.89 4.04 -22.79
N SER A 12 8.28 4.40 -23.92
CA SER A 12 6.91 4.89 -23.94
C SER A 12 5.98 3.86 -23.28
N LEU A 13 5.27 4.31 -22.24
CA LEU A 13 4.34 3.50 -21.46
C LEU A 13 3.31 2.85 -22.40
N ARG A 14 3.03 1.54 -22.23
CA ARG A 14 2.17 0.76 -23.14
C ARG A 14 0.81 1.45 -23.34
N PRO A 15 0.25 1.47 -24.57
CA PRO A 15 -0.97 2.23 -24.92
C PRO A 15 -2.26 1.79 -24.21
N SER A 16 -2.26 0.66 -23.50
CA SER A 16 -3.39 0.24 -22.65
C SER A 16 -3.39 0.98 -21.32
N ILE A 17 -2.22 1.07 -20.68
CA ILE A 17 -2.03 1.73 -19.38
C ILE A 17 -2.32 3.23 -19.52
N SER A 18 -1.95 3.83 -20.65
CA SER A 18 -2.25 5.24 -20.92
C SER A 18 -3.75 5.52 -20.97
N LYS A 19 -4.59 4.60 -21.47
CA LYS A 19 -6.04 4.81 -21.55
C LYS A 19 -6.72 4.73 -20.19
N ASP A 20 -6.27 3.80 -19.35
CA ASP A 20 -6.81 3.63 -18.00
C ASP A 20 -6.40 4.82 -17.11
N ILE A 21 -5.15 5.28 -17.21
CA ILE A 21 -4.67 6.48 -16.52
C ILE A 21 -5.42 7.72 -17.01
N GLU A 22 -5.65 7.86 -18.32
CA GLU A 22 -6.42 8.97 -18.90
C GLU A 22 -7.87 8.98 -18.40
N ALA A 23 -8.49 7.80 -18.26
CA ALA A 23 -9.86 7.67 -17.75
C ALA A 23 -9.95 8.10 -16.28
N ILE A 24 -8.98 7.69 -15.46
CA ILE A 24 -8.87 8.10 -14.05
C ILE A 24 -8.59 9.60 -13.96
N PHE A 25 -7.67 10.11 -14.77
CA PHE A 25 -7.28 11.52 -14.80
C PHE A 25 -8.48 12.41 -15.14
N ARG A 26 -9.26 12.07 -16.17
CA ARG A 26 -10.50 12.77 -16.54
C ARG A 26 -11.60 12.71 -15.47
N GLN A 27 -11.56 11.70 -14.62
CA GLN A 27 -12.50 11.60 -13.50
C GLN A 27 -12.18 12.61 -12.38
N VAL A 28 -10.90 12.99 -12.27
CA VAL A 28 -10.38 13.87 -11.22
C VAL A 28 -10.24 15.32 -11.70
N ASP A 29 -9.80 15.51 -12.94
CA ASP A 29 -9.64 16.79 -13.64
C ASP A 29 -11.02 17.34 -14.05
N ARG A 30 -11.65 18.11 -13.15
CA ARG A 30 -13.01 18.63 -13.34
C ARG A 30 -13.03 19.84 -14.24
N ASN A 31 -11.97 20.64 -14.23
CA ASN A 31 -11.88 21.83 -15.06
C ASN A 31 -11.32 21.54 -16.47
N ASN A 32 -10.87 20.31 -16.74
CA ASN A 32 -10.29 19.84 -18.00
C ASN A 32 -9.10 20.69 -18.46
N ASP A 33 -8.29 21.15 -17.52
CA ASP A 33 -7.10 21.95 -17.83
C ASP A 33 -5.85 21.09 -18.11
N GLY A 34 -5.97 19.77 -17.94
CA GLY A 34 -4.89 18.82 -18.17
C GLY A 34 -3.93 18.69 -16.99
N MET A 35 -4.22 19.31 -15.83
CA MET A 35 -3.45 19.22 -14.60
C MET A 35 -4.35 19.02 -13.38
N ILE A 36 -4.01 18.08 -12.49
CA ILE A 36 -4.75 17.92 -11.23
C ILE A 36 -4.28 19.01 -10.26
N SER A 37 -5.12 20.02 -10.06
CA SER A 37 -4.88 21.06 -9.07
C SER A 37 -4.98 20.53 -7.63
N LYS A 38 -4.41 21.27 -6.67
CA LYS A 38 -4.49 20.92 -5.24
C LYS A 38 -5.95 20.90 -4.77
N GLU A 39 -6.78 21.73 -5.39
CA GLU A 39 -8.21 21.89 -5.11
C GLU A 39 -9.02 20.73 -5.65
N GLU A 40 -8.72 20.24 -6.86
CA GLU A 40 -9.36 19.05 -7.45
C GLU A 40 -8.94 17.77 -6.74
N PHE A 41 -7.65 17.65 -6.41
CA PHE A 41 -7.18 16.55 -5.58
C PHE A 41 -7.89 16.54 -4.23
N ARG A 42 -8.01 17.72 -3.58
CA ARG A 42 -8.77 17.85 -2.33
C ARG A 42 -10.24 17.55 -2.52
N ALA A 43 -10.89 18.01 -3.58
CA ALA A 43 -12.30 17.75 -3.85
C ALA A 43 -12.55 16.25 -4.14
N CYS A 44 -11.63 15.60 -4.84
CA CYS A 44 -11.66 14.15 -5.09
C CYS A 44 -11.51 13.38 -3.78
N ILE A 45 -10.50 13.70 -2.97
CA ILE A 45 -10.30 13.09 -1.65
C ILE A 45 -11.51 13.35 -0.75
N VAL A 46 -12.04 14.57 -0.72
CA VAL A 46 -13.19 14.94 0.12
C VAL A 46 -14.46 14.20 -0.31
N SER A 47 -14.70 14.06 -1.62
CA SER A 47 -15.87 13.36 -2.13
C SER A 47 -15.78 11.84 -2.02
N HIS A 48 -14.60 11.24 -2.22
CA HIS A 48 -14.40 9.79 -2.08
C HIS A 48 -14.27 9.33 -0.63
N PHE A 49 -13.70 10.15 0.27
CA PHE A 49 -13.51 9.81 1.69
C PHE A 49 -14.51 10.51 2.63
N GLY A 50 -15.59 11.11 2.10
CA GLY A 50 -16.72 11.63 2.88
C GLY A 50 -16.36 12.81 3.80
N LEU A 51 -15.37 13.60 3.41
CA LEU A 51 -14.59 14.50 4.26
C LEU A 51 -15.24 15.90 4.37
N ASN A 52 -16.56 15.97 4.58
CA ASN A 52 -17.21 17.23 4.90
C ASN A 52 -16.83 17.63 6.33
N SER A 53 -15.74 18.39 6.44
CA SER A 53 -15.42 19.14 7.64
C SER A 53 -16.46 20.26 7.77
N SER A 54 -17.53 20.00 8.51
CA SER A 54 -18.56 20.99 8.84
C SER A 54 -17.90 22.25 9.40
N LYS A 55 -17.92 23.33 8.62
CA LYS A 55 -17.90 24.69 9.16
C LYS A 55 -19.35 25.08 9.45
N ASP A 56 -19.58 25.54 10.66
CA ASP A 56 -20.86 25.98 11.20
C ASP A 56 -21.52 27.06 10.32
N GLY A 57 -22.84 26.95 10.14
CA GLY A 57 -23.69 27.92 9.45
C GLY A 57 -25.15 27.43 9.44
N GLU A 58 -26.04 28.21 10.02
CA GLU A 58 -27.39 27.88 10.49
C GLU A 58 -28.47 27.52 9.44
N THR A 59 -29.51 26.84 9.96
CA THR A 59 -30.94 26.80 9.56
C THR A 59 -31.42 25.98 8.35
N SER A 60 -32.03 24.81 8.61
CA SER A 60 -33.49 24.55 8.49
C SER A 60 -33.83 23.05 8.36
N HIS A 61 -34.71 22.55 9.24
CA HIS A 61 -35.56 21.33 9.17
C HIS A 61 -35.17 20.16 8.22
N GLU A 62 -34.36 19.21 8.70
CA GLU A 62 -34.31 17.82 8.17
C GLU A 62 -33.57 16.90 9.16
N ASN A 63 -34.00 15.63 9.30
CA ASN A 63 -33.48 14.59 10.20
C ASN A 63 -32.14 14.90 10.88
N VAL A 64 -32.17 15.29 12.16
CA VAL A 64 -30.96 15.56 12.96
C VAL A 64 -30.20 14.25 13.17
N VAL A 65 -29.29 13.92 12.25
CA VAL A 65 -28.40 12.77 12.41
C VAL A 65 -27.35 13.15 13.45
N THR A 66 -27.46 12.58 14.64
CA THR A 66 -26.52 12.81 15.74
C THR A 66 -25.18 12.11 15.48
N ARG A 67 -24.08 12.74 15.90
CA ARG A 67 -22.73 12.16 15.77
C ARG A 67 -22.63 10.80 16.49
N PRO A 68 -21.87 9.82 15.95
CA PRO A 68 -21.57 8.57 16.64
C PRO A 68 -20.99 8.82 18.03
N THR A 69 -21.38 8.00 19.00
CA THR A 69 -20.77 8.05 20.33
C THR A 69 -19.31 7.59 20.29
N ASN A 70 -18.50 8.04 21.24
CA ASN A 70 -17.09 7.61 21.35
C ASN A 70 -16.93 6.09 21.49
N GLN A 71 -17.91 5.41 22.10
CA GLN A 71 -17.92 3.95 22.22
C GLN A 71 -18.13 3.29 20.85
N GLN A 72 -19.09 3.77 20.06
CA GLN A 72 -19.32 3.28 18.70
C GLN A 72 -18.12 3.54 17.80
N LEU A 73 -17.50 4.72 17.91
CA LEU A 73 -16.33 5.07 17.13
C LEU A 73 -15.11 4.18 17.46
N ARG A 74 -14.93 3.81 18.74
CA ARG A 74 -13.92 2.83 19.16
C ARG A 74 -14.18 1.44 18.60
N LEU A 75 -15.44 1.01 18.56
CA LEU A 75 -15.83 -0.26 17.97
C LEU A 75 -15.59 -0.29 16.46
N VAL A 76 -15.89 0.81 15.75
CA VAL A 76 -15.51 0.98 14.33
C VAL A 76 -14.00 0.86 14.20
N MET A 77 -13.22 1.62 14.96
CA MET A 77 -11.75 1.57 14.87
C MET A 77 -11.21 0.16 15.14
N LEU A 78 -11.74 -0.55 16.14
CA LEU A 78 -11.31 -1.92 16.45
C LEU A 78 -11.70 -2.91 15.33
N GLY A 79 -12.93 -2.80 14.83
CA GLY A 79 -13.46 -3.60 13.73
C GLY A 79 -12.70 -3.39 12.43
N SER A 80 -12.14 -2.18 12.22
CA SER A 80 -11.29 -1.87 11.08
C SER A 80 -9.85 -2.34 11.29
N ALA A 81 -9.24 -2.03 12.43
CA ALA A 81 -7.81 -2.29 12.65
C ALA A 81 -7.45 -3.77 12.57
N ILE A 82 -8.25 -4.65 13.19
CA ILE A 82 -7.94 -6.09 13.30
C ILE A 82 -7.81 -6.77 11.92
N PRO A 83 -8.77 -6.61 10.99
CA PRO A 83 -8.63 -7.02 9.61
C PRO A 83 -7.31 -6.62 8.95
N PHE A 84 -6.95 -5.34 9.12
CA PHE A 84 -5.79 -4.75 8.48
C PHE A 84 -4.46 -5.16 9.13
N VAL A 85 -4.46 -5.51 10.43
CA VAL A 85 -3.31 -6.20 11.06
C VAL A 85 -3.08 -7.57 10.40
N GLY A 86 -4.16 -8.34 10.19
CA GLY A 86 -4.08 -9.63 9.52
C GLY A 86 -3.59 -9.50 8.06
N PHE A 87 -4.12 -8.52 7.33
CA PHE A 87 -3.66 -8.18 5.98
C PHE A 87 -2.17 -7.85 5.97
N GLY A 88 -1.70 -6.90 6.77
CA GLY A 88 -0.29 -6.49 6.79
C GLY A 88 0.67 -7.60 7.24
N LEU A 89 0.23 -8.48 8.14
CA LEU A 89 0.98 -9.67 8.58
C LEU A 89 1.19 -10.64 7.42
N VAL A 90 0.10 -11.07 6.78
CA VAL A 90 0.14 -11.99 5.64
C VAL A 90 0.92 -11.35 4.49
N ASP A 91 0.73 -10.05 4.29
CA ASP A 91 1.40 -9.31 3.23
C ASP A 91 2.93 -9.34 3.36
N ASN A 92 3.46 -8.99 4.54
CA ASN A 92 4.91 -9.01 4.72
C ASN A 92 5.51 -10.43 4.76
N ILE A 93 4.77 -11.43 5.25
CA ILE A 93 5.23 -12.82 5.22
C ILE A 93 5.33 -13.34 3.78
N ILE A 94 4.28 -13.12 2.97
CA ILE A 94 4.26 -13.58 1.58
C ILE A 94 5.26 -12.80 0.75
N LEU A 95 5.39 -11.48 0.95
CA LEU A 95 6.42 -10.67 0.29
C LEU A 95 7.82 -11.26 0.52
N LEU A 96 8.15 -11.63 1.76
CA LEU A 96 9.47 -12.16 2.07
C LEU A 96 9.69 -13.55 1.45
N ALA A 97 8.71 -14.44 1.59
CA ALA A 97 8.81 -15.79 1.03
C ALA A 97 8.84 -15.77 -0.52
N ALA A 98 7.94 -15.02 -1.15
CA ALA A 98 7.87 -14.88 -2.60
C ALA A 98 9.09 -14.12 -3.13
N GLY A 99 9.56 -13.09 -2.43
CA GLY A 99 10.75 -12.33 -2.78
C GLY A 99 11.99 -13.22 -2.84
N ASP A 100 12.20 -14.08 -1.84
CA ASP A 100 13.30 -15.04 -1.79
C ASP A 100 13.21 -16.06 -2.95
N MET A 101 12.02 -16.61 -3.20
CA MET A 101 11.81 -17.53 -4.33
C MET A 101 12.00 -16.87 -5.70
N ILE A 102 11.57 -15.63 -5.87
CA ILE A 102 11.73 -14.86 -7.11
C ILE A 102 13.20 -14.52 -7.31
N GLU A 103 13.90 -14.09 -6.26
CA GLU A 103 15.34 -13.82 -6.31
C GLU A 103 16.07 -15.07 -6.78
N ASP A 104 15.90 -16.22 -6.10
CA ASP A 104 16.62 -17.45 -6.43
C ASP A 104 16.30 -17.97 -7.85
N TYR A 105 15.04 -17.88 -8.28
CA TYR A 105 14.65 -18.32 -9.63
C TYR A 105 15.24 -17.43 -10.73
N PHE A 106 15.17 -16.11 -10.54
CA PHE A 106 15.64 -15.18 -11.56
C PHE A 106 17.15 -14.99 -11.52
N HIS A 107 17.85 -15.01 -10.37
CA HIS A 107 19.32 -14.87 -10.30
C HIS A 107 20.06 -15.90 -11.16
N GLY A 108 19.48 -17.09 -11.36
CA GLY A 108 20.03 -18.13 -12.23
C GLY A 108 19.84 -17.87 -13.74
N ALA A 109 18.90 -17.02 -14.13
CA ALA A 109 18.52 -16.77 -15.54
C ALA A 109 18.73 -15.31 -16.00
N TYR A 110 18.60 -14.34 -15.10
CA TYR A 110 18.66 -12.91 -15.31
C TYR A 110 19.25 -12.22 -14.06
N HIS A 111 20.17 -11.28 -14.21
CA HIS A 111 20.72 -10.52 -13.08
C HIS A 111 19.71 -9.49 -12.53
N ILE A 112 18.66 -9.95 -11.84
CA ILE A 112 17.68 -9.07 -11.18
C ILE A 112 18.23 -8.60 -9.83
N SER A 113 17.90 -7.38 -9.42
CA SER A 113 18.27 -6.92 -8.09
C SER A 113 17.35 -7.50 -7.02
N ILE A 114 17.88 -7.68 -5.81
CA ILE A 114 17.12 -8.07 -4.60
C ILE A 114 15.92 -7.14 -4.37
N LEU A 115 16.10 -5.84 -4.62
CA LEU A 115 15.02 -4.85 -4.53
C LEU A 115 13.92 -5.06 -5.58
N CYS A 116 14.27 -5.57 -6.77
CA CYS A 116 13.30 -5.94 -7.80
C CYS A 116 12.51 -7.18 -7.38
N ALA A 117 13.18 -8.20 -6.85
CA ALA A 117 12.52 -9.40 -6.33
C ALA A 117 11.56 -9.07 -5.18
N ALA A 118 11.96 -8.19 -4.26
CA ALA A 118 11.10 -7.69 -3.18
C ALA A 118 9.89 -6.90 -3.71
N ALA A 119 10.07 -6.05 -4.71
CA ALA A 119 8.97 -5.32 -5.34
C ALA A 119 7.97 -6.27 -6.01
N LEU A 120 8.46 -7.29 -6.70
CA LEU A 120 7.62 -8.35 -7.29
C LEU A 120 6.92 -9.17 -6.19
N GLY A 121 7.63 -9.49 -5.11
CA GLY A 121 7.08 -10.14 -3.93
C GLY A 121 5.90 -9.36 -3.34
N ASN A 122 6.03 -8.02 -3.22
CA ASN A 122 4.92 -7.15 -2.80
C ASN A 122 3.72 -7.25 -3.73
N THR A 123 3.93 -7.24 -5.05
CA THR A 123 2.81 -7.36 -6.00
C THR A 123 2.08 -8.70 -5.90
N VAL A 124 2.83 -9.80 -5.74
CA VAL A 124 2.24 -11.13 -5.56
C VAL A 124 1.46 -11.19 -4.25
N SER A 125 2.05 -10.60 -3.21
CA SER A 125 1.48 -10.54 -1.88
C SER A 125 0.18 -9.72 -1.83
N ASP A 126 0.13 -8.55 -2.46
CA ASP A 126 -1.08 -7.72 -2.54
C ASP A 126 -2.25 -8.47 -3.21
N VAL A 127 -1.97 -9.22 -4.28
CA VAL A 127 -2.99 -10.03 -4.98
C VAL A 127 -3.54 -11.12 -4.06
N ILE A 128 -2.67 -11.79 -3.30
CA ILE A 128 -3.08 -12.84 -2.38
C ILE A 128 -3.80 -12.24 -1.17
N GLY A 129 -3.29 -11.14 -0.60
CA GLY A 129 -3.86 -10.42 0.52
C GLY A 129 -5.27 -9.90 0.21
N LEU A 130 -5.50 -9.36 -1.00
CA LEU A 130 -6.83 -8.95 -1.46
C LEU A 130 -7.76 -10.16 -1.61
N SER A 131 -7.26 -11.28 -2.15
CA SER A 131 -8.02 -12.52 -2.31
C SER A 131 -8.43 -13.14 -0.96
N LEU A 132 -7.62 -12.91 0.08
CA LEU A 132 -7.90 -13.33 1.45
C LEU A 132 -8.83 -12.37 2.21
N GLY A 133 -9.27 -11.27 1.60
CA GLY A 133 -10.20 -10.30 2.22
C GLY A 133 -11.46 -10.94 2.80
N GLY A 134 -12.02 -11.95 2.13
CA GLY A 134 -13.17 -12.70 2.64
C GLY A 134 -12.88 -13.55 3.89
N VAL A 135 -11.65 -14.05 4.04
CA VAL A 135 -11.20 -14.77 5.25
C VAL A 135 -11.03 -13.79 6.40
N ILE A 136 -10.51 -12.60 6.10
CA ILE A 136 -10.33 -11.52 7.08
C ILE A 136 -11.69 -11.04 7.62
N GLU A 137 -12.70 -10.89 6.76
CA GLU A 137 -14.07 -10.58 7.18
C GLU A 137 -14.67 -11.67 8.08
N GLN A 138 -14.42 -12.95 7.76
CA GLN A 138 -14.86 -14.06 8.60
C GLN A 138 -14.10 -14.09 9.94
N PHE A 139 -12.82 -13.74 9.96
CA PHE A 139 -12.01 -13.70 11.16
C PHE A 139 -12.45 -12.56 12.09
N ALA A 140 -12.79 -11.38 11.54
CA ALA A 140 -13.35 -10.27 12.29
C ALA A 140 -14.69 -10.64 12.95
N ARG A 141 -15.57 -11.36 12.23
CA ARG A 141 -16.81 -11.91 12.79
C ARG A 141 -16.55 -12.94 13.88
N LYS A 142 -15.52 -13.78 13.73
CA LYS A 142 -15.16 -14.84 14.68
C LYS A 142 -14.55 -14.31 15.99
N ILE A 143 -13.88 -13.16 15.95
CA ILE A 143 -13.35 -12.48 17.14
C ILE A 143 -14.49 -11.86 18.00
N GLY A 144 -15.72 -11.77 17.46
CA GLY A 144 -16.89 -11.38 18.25
C GLY A 144 -16.90 -9.90 18.61
N ILE A 145 -16.29 -9.04 17.78
CA ILE A 145 -16.37 -7.59 17.95
C ILE A 145 -17.85 -7.21 17.80
N PRO A 146 -18.48 -6.60 18.83
CA PRO A 146 -19.89 -6.24 18.76
C PRO A 146 -20.08 -5.18 17.68
N ASP A 147 -21.14 -5.34 16.88
CA ASP A 147 -21.48 -4.39 15.82
C ASP A 147 -21.70 -2.99 16.46
N PRO A 148 -21.02 -1.94 15.98
CA PRO A 148 -21.18 -0.58 16.50
C PRO A 148 -22.61 -0.03 16.34
N ASN A 149 -23.51 -0.76 15.68
CA ASN A 149 -24.94 -0.46 15.54
C ASN A 149 -25.16 0.98 15.09
N LEU A 150 -24.43 1.37 14.03
CA LEU A 150 -24.51 2.70 13.45
C LEU A 150 -25.69 2.80 12.51
N SER A 151 -26.42 3.93 12.59
CA SER A 151 -27.34 4.30 11.52
C SER A 151 -26.57 4.46 10.20
N LYS A 152 -27.20 4.15 9.06
CA LYS A 152 -26.61 4.34 7.71
C LYS A 152 -26.05 5.76 7.53
N ASN A 153 -26.74 6.76 8.08
CA ASN A 153 -26.30 8.16 8.00
C ASN A 153 -25.10 8.46 8.91
N GLN A 154 -24.95 7.73 10.02
CA GLN A 154 -23.80 7.84 10.91
C GLN A 154 -22.56 7.11 10.36
N ALA A 155 -22.77 5.99 9.66
CA ALA A 155 -21.71 5.26 8.98
C ALA A 155 -21.08 6.09 7.86
N ASN A 156 -21.87 6.88 7.12
CA ASN A 156 -21.41 7.79 6.06
C ASN A 156 -20.81 9.11 6.56
N MET A 157 -20.62 9.29 7.88
CA MET A 157 -20.02 10.52 8.39
C MET A 157 -18.50 10.55 8.19
N ALA A 158 -17.97 11.75 7.93
CA ALA A 158 -16.53 12.03 7.81
C ALA A 158 -15.73 11.46 8.99
N ILE A 159 -16.23 11.63 10.21
CA ILE A 159 -15.56 11.15 11.43
C ILE A 159 -15.40 9.63 11.43
N THR A 160 -16.41 8.91 10.96
CA THR A 160 -16.41 7.46 10.85
C THR A 160 -15.41 6.99 9.80
N HIS A 161 -15.38 7.66 8.63
CA HIS A 161 -14.40 7.37 7.57
C HIS A 161 -12.95 7.64 7.99
N TRP A 162 -12.69 8.75 8.68
CA TRP A 162 -11.36 9.05 9.20
C TRP A 162 -10.92 8.06 10.27
N CYS A 163 -11.83 7.72 11.20
CA CYS A 163 -11.53 6.71 12.20
C CYS A 163 -11.25 5.35 11.57
N ASN A 164 -12.03 4.95 10.56
CA ASN A 164 -11.76 3.76 9.77
C ASN A 164 -10.37 3.84 9.10
N PHE A 165 -10.08 4.92 8.37
CA PHE A 165 -8.81 5.10 7.67
C PHE A 165 -7.59 5.06 8.61
N PHE A 166 -7.61 5.81 9.71
CA PHE A 166 -6.51 5.81 10.67
C PHE A 166 -6.36 4.45 11.36
N ALA A 167 -7.47 3.81 11.72
CA ALA A 167 -7.45 2.47 12.29
C ALA A 167 -6.87 1.44 11.31
N SER A 168 -7.25 1.51 10.02
CA SER A 168 -6.67 0.70 8.96
C SER A 168 -5.18 0.94 8.81
N ALA A 169 -4.75 2.21 8.74
CA ALA A 169 -3.34 2.56 8.58
C ALA A 169 -2.48 2.06 9.74
N ILE A 170 -2.94 2.23 10.98
CA ILE A 170 -2.28 1.69 12.18
C ILE A 170 -2.28 0.16 12.13
N GLY A 171 -3.41 -0.45 11.75
CA GLY A 171 -3.55 -1.90 11.60
C GLY A 171 -2.53 -2.47 10.62
N ILE A 172 -2.48 -1.94 9.40
CA ILE A 172 -1.48 -2.33 8.37
C ILE A 172 -0.09 -2.18 8.95
N THR A 173 0.23 -1.02 9.53
CA THR A 173 1.58 -0.75 10.08
C THR A 173 1.99 -1.80 11.11
N VAL A 174 1.11 -2.11 12.08
CA VAL A 174 1.39 -3.14 13.10
C VAL A 174 1.49 -4.53 12.46
N GLY A 175 0.59 -4.86 11.54
CA GLY A 175 0.63 -6.11 10.79
C GLY A 175 1.95 -6.31 10.06
N CYS A 176 2.41 -5.29 9.34
CA CYS A 176 3.68 -5.31 8.62
C CYS A 176 4.87 -5.53 9.55
N LEU A 177 4.91 -4.82 10.69
CA LEU A 177 5.95 -5.00 11.70
C LEU A 177 5.98 -6.44 12.25
N LEU A 178 4.82 -7.04 12.49
CA LEU A 178 4.72 -8.45 12.90
C LEU A 178 5.10 -9.41 11.78
N GLY A 179 4.76 -9.10 10.53
CA GLY A 179 5.07 -9.93 9.36
C GLY A 179 6.55 -9.97 9.00
N MET A 180 7.34 -9.02 9.53
CA MET A 180 8.81 -9.02 9.43
C MET A 180 9.50 -9.93 10.46
N VAL A 181 8.78 -10.56 11.40
CA VAL A 181 9.37 -11.48 12.39
C VAL A 181 10.24 -12.59 11.78
N PRO A 182 9.91 -13.21 10.62
CA PRO A 182 10.77 -14.19 9.96
C PRO A 182 12.20 -13.68 9.68
N LEU A 183 12.39 -12.37 9.46
CA LEU A 183 13.72 -11.77 9.26
C LEU A 183 14.63 -11.91 10.49
N LEU A 184 14.07 -12.03 11.69
CA LEU A 184 14.86 -12.23 12.91
C LEU A 184 15.49 -13.63 12.98
N PHE A 185 14.94 -14.59 12.23
CA PHE A 185 15.36 -15.99 12.25
C PHE A 185 16.08 -16.43 10.96
N MET A 186 16.19 -15.56 9.95
CA MET A 186 16.86 -15.85 8.70
C MET A 186 18.39 -15.74 8.88
N ASP A 187 19.12 -16.81 8.58
CA ASP A 187 20.56 -16.91 8.83
C ASP A 187 21.36 -15.90 7.98
N ARG A 188 22.05 -14.96 8.63
CA ARG A 188 22.76 -13.83 7.99
C ARG A 188 24.04 -14.25 7.25
N ASP A 189 24.41 -15.52 7.32
CA ASP A 189 25.67 -16.04 6.79
C ASP A 189 25.62 -16.27 5.28
N GLY A 190 24.44 -16.60 4.73
CA GLY A 190 24.22 -16.74 3.28
C GLY A 190 24.24 -15.39 2.53
N GLU A 191 23.64 -14.35 3.10
CA GLU A 191 23.60 -12.99 2.53
C GLU A 191 25.00 -12.35 2.45
N LYS A 192 25.81 -12.48 3.51
CA LYS A 192 27.19 -11.97 3.51
C LYS A 192 28.06 -12.63 2.43
N LEU A 193 27.77 -13.88 2.08
CA LEU A 193 28.45 -14.61 1.02
C LEU A 193 27.98 -14.17 -0.37
N LYS A 194 26.68 -13.94 -0.58
CA LYS A 194 26.12 -13.38 -1.84
C LYS A 194 26.70 -11.98 -2.13
N VAL A 195 26.64 -11.05 -1.17
CA VAL A 195 27.15 -9.67 -1.30
C VAL A 195 28.66 -9.62 -1.57
N LYS A 196 29.44 -10.49 -0.91
CA LYS A 196 30.90 -10.54 -1.08
C LYS A 196 31.32 -11.13 -2.42
N LYS A 197 30.54 -12.09 -2.96
CA LYS A 197 30.79 -12.72 -4.26
C LYS A 197 30.46 -11.76 -5.41
N GLU A 198 29.36 -11.01 -5.32
CA GLU A 198 28.99 -9.99 -6.32
C GLU A 198 29.93 -8.78 -6.30
N SER A 199 30.32 -8.29 -5.13
CA SER A 199 31.35 -7.23 -5.01
C SER A 199 32.69 -7.70 -5.57
N GLY A 200 33.07 -8.96 -5.32
CA GLY A 200 34.31 -9.54 -5.85
C GLY A 200 34.30 -9.70 -7.37
N ALA A 201 33.18 -10.15 -7.95
CA ALA A 201 33.03 -10.30 -9.40
C ALA A 201 33.04 -8.94 -10.12
N SER A 202 32.31 -7.95 -9.60
CA SER A 202 32.27 -6.59 -10.16
C SER A 202 33.65 -5.90 -10.17
N VAL A 203 34.41 -6.02 -9.08
CA VAL A 203 35.78 -5.48 -8.99
C VAL A 203 36.76 -6.21 -9.91
N SER A 204 36.56 -7.52 -10.12
CA SER A 204 37.40 -8.32 -11.02
C SER A 204 37.19 -7.93 -12.49
N SER A 205 35.94 -7.72 -12.90
CA SER A 205 35.58 -7.27 -14.25
C SER A 205 36.13 -5.86 -14.53
N LEU A 206 36.00 -4.93 -13.58
CA LEU A 206 36.57 -3.59 -13.67
C LEU A 206 38.10 -3.59 -13.83
N ARG A 207 38.80 -4.52 -13.16
CA ARG A 207 40.26 -4.64 -13.30
C ARG A 207 40.72 -5.15 -14.67
N ILE A 208 39.91 -5.99 -15.33
CA ILE A 208 40.23 -6.50 -16.67
C ILE A 208 40.04 -5.38 -17.70
N GLU A 209 38.99 -4.58 -17.57
CA GLU A 209 38.66 -3.49 -18.51
C GLU A 209 39.60 -2.28 -18.40
N LEU A 210 40.20 -2.06 -17.23
CA LEU A 210 41.27 -1.06 -17.02
C LEU A 210 42.67 -1.56 -17.43
N ALA A 211 42.84 -2.85 -17.67
CA ALA A 211 44.11 -3.47 -18.06
C ALA A 211 44.22 -3.75 -19.57
N SER A 212 43.16 -3.52 -20.34
CA SER A 212 43.09 -3.55 -21.81
C SER A 212 43.16 -2.16 -22.41
#